data_AF-A0A1Z1NDU0-F1
#
_entry.id   AF-A0A1Z1NDU0-F1
#
_cell.length_a   1.000
_cell.length_b   1.000
_cell.length_c   1.000
_cell.angle_alpha   90.00
_cell.angle_beta   90.00
_cell.angle_gamma   90.00
#
_symmetry.space_group_name_H-M   'P 1'
#
loop_
_entity.id
_entity.type
_entity.pdbx_description
1 polymer ?
#
loop_
_entity_poly.entity_id
_entity_poly.type
_entity_poly.pdbx_seq_one_letter_code
_entity_poly.pdbx_strand_id
1 'polypeptide(L)'
;YAAPKQSAMPAFRRSTLRMILYTELLLIDSIAILASFYFAACMRDSNWLSLAGVNVGIFLLPITLGTAIASGTYSLESLRHPISGVKNILSAFLFSILIVLLGSYLLTTELPLSRIQLGAGALMTVVLLMAGRLVFRRHVRAMTGDKLLDELVIIDGVSLDLASDAVALDARIINLSPNPRDPQMLHRLGTTVIGFDRVVVACTEEHRAVWALLLKGMNIKGEILVPQFNALGAIGVDAYDGKDTLVVSQGPLSMPNRA
;
A
#
# COMPACT_ATOMS: atom_id res chain seq x y z
N TYR A 1 -39.92 -5.51 4.71
CA TYR A 1 -38.88 -4.49 4.47
C TYR A 1 -37.93 -4.47 5.66
N ALA A 2 -36.84 -5.22 5.61
CA ALA A 2 -35.80 -5.21 6.64
C ALA A 2 -34.73 -4.21 6.21
N ALA A 3 -34.50 -3.18 7.02
CA ALA A 3 -33.42 -2.23 6.81
C ALA A 3 -32.06 -2.96 6.90
N PRO A 4 -31.14 -2.79 5.95
CA PRO A 4 -29.80 -3.34 6.10
C PRO A 4 -29.12 -2.58 7.26
N LYS A 5 -28.70 -3.33 8.27
CA LYS A 5 -27.83 -2.82 9.35
C LYS A 5 -26.52 -2.37 8.71
N GLN A 6 -26.45 -1.10 8.35
CA GLN A 6 -25.18 -0.41 8.10
C GLN A 6 -24.44 -0.33 9.43
N SER A 7 -23.66 -1.35 9.76
CA SER A 7 -22.59 -1.20 10.75
C SER A 7 -21.45 -0.42 10.09
N ALA A 8 -21.69 0.87 9.83
CA ALA A 8 -20.66 1.81 9.44
C ALA A 8 -19.74 1.99 10.66
N MET A 9 -18.66 1.20 10.74
CA MET A 9 -17.56 1.57 11.62
C MET A 9 -17.12 2.97 11.22
N PRO A 10 -17.10 3.95 12.14
CA PRO A 10 -16.84 5.35 11.78
C PRO A 10 -15.49 5.44 11.07
N ALA A 11 -15.42 6.18 9.96
CA ALA A 11 -14.24 6.30 9.08
C ALA A 11 -12.94 6.61 9.85
N PHE A 12 -13.04 7.32 10.98
CA PHE A 12 -11.95 7.58 11.92
C PHE A 12 -11.31 6.32 12.53
N ARG A 13 -12.07 5.25 12.78
CA ARG A 13 -11.56 4.02 13.40
C ARG A 13 -10.71 3.20 12.43
N ARG A 14 -10.95 3.31 11.12
CA ARG A 14 -10.24 2.56 10.08
C ARG A 14 -8.91 3.21 9.70
N SER A 15 -8.78 4.53 9.75
CA SER A 15 -7.48 5.20 9.59
C SER A 15 -6.53 4.89 10.75
N THR A 16 -7.04 4.83 11.98
CA THR A 16 -6.27 4.38 13.15
C THR A 16 -5.84 2.92 13.01
N LEU A 17 -6.73 2.03 12.56
CA LEU A 17 -6.38 0.63 12.31
C LEU A 17 -5.26 0.52 11.27
N ARG A 18 -5.34 1.27 10.16
CA ARG A 18 -4.28 1.32 9.15
C ARG A 18 -2.94 1.78 9.73
N MET A 19 -2.93 2.82 10.56
CA MET A 19 -1.71 3.28 11.25
C MET A 19 -1.12 2.21 12.17
N ILE A 20 -1.97 1.50 12.93
CA ILE A 20 -1.54 0.38 13.78
C ILE A 20 -0.90 -0.72 12.93
N LEU A 21 -1.55 -1.13 11.84
CA LEU A 21 -1.03 -2.15 10.93
C LEU A 21 0.30 -1.74 10.28
N TYR A 22 0.46 -0.48 9.86
CA TYR A 22 1.74 0.01 9.33
C TYR A 22 2.84 0.02 10.39
N THR A 23 2.49 0.38 11.63
CA THR A 23 3.43 0.39 12.76
C THR A 23 3.85 -1.04 13.12
N GLU A 24 2.90 -1.97 13.17
CA GLU A 24 3.16 -3.38 13.41
C GLU A 24 4.08 -3.96 12.33
N LEU A 25 3.81 -3.68 11.06
CA LEU A 25 4.65 -4.13 9.94
C LEU A 25 6.08 -3.58 10.03
N LEU A 26 6.22 -2.29 10.36
CA LEU A 26 7.53 -1.66 10.55
C LEU A 26 8.29 -2.29 11.71
N LEU A 27 7.60 -2.61 12.82
CA LEU A 27 8.19 -3.30 13.96
C LEU A 27 8.63 -4.73 13.60
N ILE A 28 7.81 -5.47 12.86
CA ILE A 28 8.15 -6.81 12.38
C ILE A 28 9.40 -6.77 11.52
N ASP A 29 9.48 -5.84 10.56
CA ASP A 29 10.66 -5.71 9.70
C ASP A 29 11.92 -5.31 10.49
N SER A 30 11.76 -4.41 11.46
CA SER A 30 12.85 -3.98 12.35
C SER A 30 13.38 -5.12 13.22
N ILE A 31 12.48 -5.90 13.82
CA ILE A 31 12.82 -7.07 14.63
C ILE A 31 13.45 -8.15 13.74
N ALA A 32 12.95 -8.36 12.53
CA ALA A 32 13.52 -9.31 11.58
C ALA A 32 14.98 -9.00 11.25
N ILE A 33 15.31 -7.73 10.97
CA ILE A 33 16.69 -7.29 10.69
C ILE A 33 17.56 -7.47 11.94
N LEU A 34 17.14 -6.95 13.09
CA LEU A 34 17.95 -7.01 14.31
C LEU A 34 18.17 -8.45 14.79
N ALA A 35 17.11 -9.26 14.82
CA ALA A 35 17.19 -10.66 15.23
C ALA A 35 18.10 -11.46 14.30
N SER A 36 18.00 -11.26 12.98
CA SER A 36 18.84 -11.98 12.00
C SER A 36 20.32 -11.70 12.19
N PHE A 37 20.69 -10.44 12.37
CA PHE A 37 22.09 -10.04 12.61
C PHE A 37 22.57 -10.39 14.02
N TYR A 38 21.67 -10.45 15.01
CA TYR A 38 21.98 -10.97 16.33
C TYR A 38 22.28 -12.48 16.28
N PHE A 39 21.40 -13.28 15.66
CA PHE A 39 21.61 -14.72 15.48
C PHE A 39 22.88 -15.02 14.66
N ALA A 40 23.15 -14.27 13.59
CA ALA A 40 24.37 -14.42 12.82
C ALA A 40 25.64 -14.11 13.65
N ALA A 41 25.56 -13.14 14.57
CA ALA A 41 26.64 -12.83 15.50
C ALA A 41 26.80 -13.88 16.62
N CYS A 42 25.78 -14.70 16.91
CA CYS A 42 25.90 -15.83 17.82
C CYS A 42 26.53 -17.07 17.17
N MET A 43 26.44 -17.23 15.85
CA MET A 43 26.99 -18.39 15.13
C MET A 43 28.53 -18.46 15.17
N ARG A 44 29.20 -17.33 15.39
CA ARG A 44 30.66 -17.19 15.50
C ARG A 44 30.96 -15.89 16.23
N ASP A 45 32.05 -15.81 16.99
CA ASP A 45 32.38 -14.68 17.89
C ASP A 45 31.86 -13.30 17.43
N SER A 46 31.17 -12.61 18.34
CA SER A 46 30.42 -11.37 18.09
C SER A 46 31.27 -10.22 17.53
N ASN A 47 32.59 -10.26 17.75
CA ASN A 47 33.53 -9.23 17.33
C ASN A 47 33.67 -9.11 15.80
N TRP A 48 33.34 -10.18 15.06
CA TRP A 48 33.56 -10.24 13.61
C TRP A 48 32.38 -9.71 12.77
N LEU A 49 31.23 -9.47 13.41
CA LEU A 49 30.04 -8.84 12.82
C LEU A 49 29.77 -7.45 13.43
N SER A 50 30.83 -6.85 13.97
CA SER A 50 30.80 -5.55 14.61
C SER A 50 31.56 -4.52 13.77
N LEU A 51 30.94 -3.38 13.53
CA LEU A 51 31.59 -2.19 13.02
C LEU A 51 31.81 -1.24 14.19
N ALA A 52 33.09 -0.95 14.49
CA ALA A 52 33.47 -0.08 15.62
C ALA A 52 32.87 -0.47 16.99
N GLY A 53 32.72 -1.79 17.26
CA GLY A 53 32.15 -2.28 18.53
C GLY A 53 30.62 -2.42 18.54
N VAL A 54 29.93 -2.00 17.47
CA VAL A 54 28.47 -2.03 17.32
C VAL A 54 28.06 -3.05 16.26
N ASN A 55 27.00 -3.84 16.50
CA ASN A 55 26.52 -4.83 15.53
C ASN A 55 26.08 -4.15 14.21
N VAL A 56 26.53 -4.67 13.07
CA VAL A 56 26.19 -4.16 11.73
C VAL A 56 24.68 -4.01 11.50
N GLY A 57 23.86 -4.86 12.10
CA GLY A 57 22.39 -4.76 12.01
C GLY A 57 21.82 -3.42 12.48
N ILE A 58 22.47 -2.76 13.44
CA ILE A 58 22.05 -1.44 13.96
C ILE A 58 22.29 -0.34 12.92
N PHE A 59 23.33 -0.45 12.09
CA PHE A 59 23.59 0.48 11.00
C PHE A 59 22.66 0.22 9.80
N LEU A 60 22.35 -1.04 9.51
CA LEU A 60 21.43 -1.39 8.43
C LEU A 60 20.01 -0.90 8.71
N LEU A 61 19.51 -1.03 9.94
CA LEU A 61 18.14 -0.67 10.30
C LEU A 61 17.72 0.76 9.85
N PRO A 62 18.39 1.86 10.22
CA PRO A 62 17.94 3.19 9.82
C PRO A 62 18.01 3.42 8.31
N ILE A 63 19.00 2.83 7.63
CA ILE A 63 19.17 2.95 6.18
C ILE A 63 18.06 2.17 5.46
N THR A 64 17.75 0.96 5.91
CA THR A 64 16.65 0.15 5.37
C THR A 64 15.30 0.81 5.58
N LEU A 65 15.01 1.30 6.78
CA LEU A 65 13.73 1.94 7.07
C LEU A 65 13.58 3.24 6.29
N GLY A 66 14.62 4.07 6.24
CA GLY A 66 14.59 5.31 5.46
C GLY A 66 14.32 5.07 3.98
N THR A 67 15.00 4.08 3.38
CA THR A 67 14.80 3.72 1.97
C THR A 67 13.47 3.01 1.72
N ALA A 68 12.99 2.18 2.65
CA ALA A 68 11.68 1.54 2.59
C ALA A 68 10.53 2.56 2.68
N ILE A 69 10.66 3.57 3.55
CA ILE A 69 9.69 4.67 3.65
C ILE A 69 9.69 5.49 2.36
N ALA A 70 10.88 5.84 1.83
CA ALA A 70 11.00 6.60 0.59
C ALA A 70 10.43 5.85 -0.63
N SER A 71 10.51 4.53 -0.65
CA SER A 71 9.95 3.67 -1.72
C SER A 71 8.47 3.32 -1.53
N GLY A 72 7.78 3.88 -0.53
CA GLY A 72 6.36 3.61 -0.30
C GLY A 72 6.08 2.17 0.14
N THR A 73 7.05 1.49 0.74
CA THR A 73 6.91 0.09 1.21
C THR A 73 5.82 -0.06 2.27
N TYR A 74 5.58 1.00 3.05
CA TYR A 74 4.55 1.09 4.09
C TYR A 74 3.36 1.94 3.60
N SER A 75 2.80 1.56 2.46
CA SER A 75 1.64 2.23 1.85
C SER A 75 0.44 1.30 1.73
N LEU A 76 -0.72 1.89 1.46
CA LEU A 76 -1.97 1.16 1.21
C LEU A 76 -1.83 0.20 0.02
N GLU A 77 -1.07 0.61 -1.00
CA GLU A 77 -0.78 -0.17 -2.20
C GLU A 77 0.02 -1.44 -1.87
N SER A 78 0.88 -1.40 -0.84
CA SER A 78 1.66 -2.55 -0.35
C SER A 78 0.77 -3.59 0.35
N LEU A 79 -0.28 -3.14 1.05
CA LEU A 79 -1.32 -4.00 1.62
C LEU A 79 -2.17 -4.66 0.52
N ARG A 80 -2.42 -3.94 -0.58
CA ARG A 80 -3.19 -4.41 -1.73
C ARG A 80 -2.40 -5.37 -2.62
N HIS A 81 -1.14 -5.04 -2.91
CA HIS A 81 -0.24 -5.79 -3.80
C HIS A 81 1.00 -6.29 -3.03
N PRO A 82 0.92 -7.48 -2.40
CA PRO A 82 1.95 -7.95 -1.46
C PRO A 82 3.31 -8.19 -2.13
N ILE A 83 3.31 -8.55 -3.41
CA ILE A 83 4.55 -8.80 -4.17
C ILE A 83 5.37 -7.51 -4.32
N SER A 84 4.70 -6.38 -4.56
CA SER A 84 5.35 -5.08 -4.68
C SER A 84 5.99 -4.65 -3.35
N GLY A 85 5.28 -4.87 -2.23
CA GLY A 85 5.81 -4.60 -0.90
C GLY A 85 7.07 -5.40 -0.56
N VAL A 86 7.10 -6.69 -0.90
CA VAL A 86 8.27 -7.56 -0.69
C VAL A 86 9.46 -7.13 -1.55
N LYS A 87 9.21 -6.76 -2.81
CA LYS A 87 10.28 -6.27 -3.69
C LYS A 87 10.91 -4.98 -3.15
N ASN A 88 10.10 -4.04 -2.69
CA ASN A 88 10.58 -2.75 -2.21
C ASN A 88 11.40 -2.88 -0.92
N ILE A 89 10.96 -3.69 0.06
CA ILE A 89 11.74 -3.92 1.29
C ILE A 89 13.05 -4.66 1.00
N LEU A 90 13.03 -5.61 0.06
CA LEU A 90 14.23 -6.36 -0.32
C LEU A 90 15.23 -5.46 -1.05
N SER A 91 14.78 -4.58 -1.95
CA SER A 91 15.66 -3.60 -2.61
C SER A 91 16.22 -2.58 -1.62
N ALA A 92 15.41 -2.10 -0.67
CA ALA A 92 15.84 -1.23 0.42
C ALA A 92 16.92 -1.91 1.29
N PHE A 93 16.73 -3.19 1.59
CA PHE A 93 17.71 -4.00 2.30
C PHE A 93 19.03 -4.17 1.53
N LEU A 94 18.97 -4.57 0.27
CA LEU A 94 20.16 -4.71 -0.57
C LEU A 94 20.93 -3.39 -0.72
N PHE A 95 20.19 -2.28 -0.87
CA PHE A 95 20.79 -0.95 -0.91
C PHE A 95 21.49 -0.58 0.40
N SER A 96 20.90 -0.92 1.56
CA SER A 96 21.55 -0.71 2.85
C SER A 96 22.85 -1.51 3.01
N ILE A 97 22.87 -2.77 2.56
CA ILE A 97 24.08 -3.60 2.57
C ILE A 97 25.16 -2.94 1.70
N LEU A 98 24.79 -2.48 0.51
CA LEU A 98 25.71 -1.80 -0.39
C LEU A 98 26.32 -0.55 0.25
N ILE A 99 25.51 0.27 0.93
CA ILE A 99 26.00 1.46 1.65
C ILE A 99 26.98 1.06 2.76
N VAL A 100 26.65 0.06 3.57
CA VAL A 100 27.52 -0.38 4.67
C VAL A 100 28.83 -0.96 4.13
N LEU A 101 28.78 -1.77 3.07
CA LEU A 101 29.97 -2.30 2.40
C LEU A 101 30.84 -1.18 1.83
N LEU A 102 30.24 -0.23 1.12
CA LEU A 102 30.95 0.91 0.55
C LEU A 102 31.58 1.77 1.65
N GLY A 103 30.84 2.08 2.72
CA GLY A 103 31.36 2.81 3.86
C GLY A 103 32.52 2.09 4.53
N SER A 104 32.40 0.76 4.73
CA SER A 104 33.49 -0.04 5.30
C SER A 104 34.75 -0.04 4.44
N TYR A 105 34.61 -0.02 3.11
CA TYR A 105 35.74 0.02 2.19
C TYR A 105 36.38 1.41 2.10
N LEU A 106 35.57 2.47 2.04
CA LEU A 106 36.04 3.85 1.92
C LEU A 106 36.72 4.38 3.18
N LEU A 107 36.36 3.85 4.36
CA LEU A 107 36.92 4.32 5.63
C LEU A 107 38.34 3.79 5.91
N THR A 108 38.90 2.92 5.05
CA THR A 108 40.31 2.46 5.05
C THR A 108 40.88 1.90 6.36
N THR A 109 40.08 1.75 7.41
CA THR A 109 40.46 1.07 8.64
C THR A 109 40.28 -0.43 8.43
N GLU A 110 41.24 -1.25 8.88
CA GLU A 110 41.10 -2.70 8.97
C GLU A 110 39.98 -3.08 9.95
N LEU A 111 38.73 -2.84 9.56
CA LEU A 111 37.55 -3.29 10.27
C LEU A 111 37.41 -4.78 9.95
N PRO A 112 37.53 -5.69 10.93
CA PRO A 112 37.46 -7.12 10.70
C PRO A 112 36.01 -7.55 10.48
N LEU A 113 35.40 -7.09 9.39
CA LEU A 113 34.07 -7.51 8.97
C LEU A 113 34.16 -8.86 8.25
N SER A 114 33.62 -9.90 8.87
CA SER A 114 33.52 -11.21 8.23
C SER A 114 32.47 -11.20 7.13
N ARG A 115 32.91 -11.33 5.88
CA ARG A 115 32.05 -11.43 4.70
C ARG A 115 31.08 -12.62 4.80
N ILE A 116 31.51 -13.71 5.43
CA ILE A 116 30.71 -14.91 5.62
C ILE A 116 29.57 -14.65 6.61
N GLN A 117 29.86 -14.03 7.75
CA GLN A 117 28.82 -13.69 8.73
C GLN A 117 27.86 -12.63 8.18
N LEU A 118 28.36 -11.64 7.43
CA LEU A 118 27.52 -10.66 6.75
C LEU A 118 26.57 -11.35 5.77
N GLY A 119 27.08 -12.28 4.95
CA GLY A 119 26.26 -13.07 4.02
C GLY A 119 25.23 -13.94 4.73
N ALA A 120 25.61 -14.59 5.84
CA ALA A 120 24.69 -15.38 6.66
C ALA A 120 23.59 -14.53 7.30
N GLY A 121 23.95 -13.38 7.88
CA GLY A 121 22.98 -12.41 8.44
C GLY A 121 22.05 -11.85 7.37
N ALA A 122 22.58 -11.55 6.17
CA ALA A 122 21.79 -11.11 5.03
C ALA A 122 20.78 -12.17 4.58
N LEU A 123 21.22 -13.41 4.38
CA LEU A 123 20.32 -14.53 4.02
C LEU A 123 19.24 -14.75 5.09
N MET A 124 19.63 -14.75 6.36
CA MET A 124 18.68 -14.90 7.47
C MET A 124 17.66 -13.76 7.48
N THR A 125 18.10 -12.53 7.21
CA THR A 125 17.21 -11.35 7.14
C THR A 125 16.20 -11.49 6.01
N VAL A 126 16.62 -11.94 4.82
CA VAL A 126 15.69 -12.18 3.71
C VAL A 126 14.62 -13.22 4.09
N VAL A 127 15.02 -14.31 4.72
CA VAL A 127 14.10 -15.35 5.18
C VAL A 127 13.13 -14.81 6.24
N LEU A 128 13.64 -14.11 7.27
CA LEU A 128 12.80 -13.56 8.34
C LEU A 128 11.86 -12.46 7.86
N LEU A 129 12.29 -11.57 6.96
CA LEU A 129 11.43 -10.57 6.34
C LEU A 129 10.33 -11.23 5.53
N MET A 130 10.65 -12.24 4.72
CA MET A 130 9.66 -12.94 3.90
C MET A 130 8.65 -13.71 4.77
N ALA A 131 9.12 -14.38 5.82
CA ALA A 131 8.27 -15.06 6.79
C ALA A 131 7.39 -14.09 7.57
N GLY A 132 7.97 -12.99 8.09
CA GLY A 132 7.27 -11.95 8.83
C GLY A 132 6.15 -11.32 7.99
N ARG A 133 6.43 -10.99 6.73
CA ARG A 133 5.44 -10.46 5.78
C ARG A 133 4.31 -11.46 5.49
N LEU A 134 4.61 -12.76 5.39
CA LEU A 134 3.59 -13.79 5.19
C LEU A 134 2.70 -13.98 6.42
N VAL A 135 3.28 -13.97 7.62
CA VAL A 135 2.55 -14.06 8.89
C VAL A 135 1.67 -12.82 9.08
N PHE A 136 2.24 -11.63 8.88
CA PHE A 136 1.50 -10.37 8.94
C PHE A 136 0.32 -10.35 7.97
N ARG A 137 0.52 -10.81 6.72
CA ARG A 137 -0.57 -10.93 5.74
C ARG A 137 -1.69 -11.84 6.26
N ARG A 138 -1.36 -13.00 6.83
CA ARG A 138 -2.36 -13.90 7.40
C ARG A 138 -3.07 -13.26 8.59
N HIS A 139 -2.35 -12.54 9.44
CA HIS A 139 -2.90 -11.82 10.59
C HIS A 139 -3.90 -10.74 10.16
N VAL A 140 -3.49 -9.88 9.24
CA VAL A 140 -4.33 -8.82 8.66
C VAL A 140 -5.58 -9.40 8.00
N ARG A 141 -5.43 -10.45 7.20
CA ARG A 141 -6.58 -11.10 6.53
C ARG A 141 -7.54 -11.77 7.54
N ALA A 142 -7.02 -12.29 8.64
CA ALA A 142 -7.84 -12.86 9.70
C ALA A 142 -8.59 -11.79 10.51
N MET A 143 -7.98 -10.62 10.74
CA MET A 143 -8.60 -9.51 11.48
C MET A 143 -9.61 -8.71 10.67
N THR A 144 -9.28 -8.37 9.42
CA THR A 144 -10.06 -7.41 8.61
C THR A 144 -10.85 -8.08 7.47
N GLY A 145 -10.62 -9.37 7.23
CA GLY A 145 -11.09 -10.04 6.01
C GLY A 145 -10.41 -9.47 4.76
N ASP A 146 -11.10 -9.49 3.62
CA ASP A 146 -10.66 -8.82 2.36
C ASP A 146 -11.02 -7.32 2.31
N LYS A 147 -11.64 -6.76 3.36
CA LYS A 147 -12.24 -5.42 3.35
C LYS A 147 -11.38 -4.35 4.04
N LEU A 148 -10.12 -4.25 3.65
CA LEU A 148 -9.21 -3.21 4.18
C LEU A 148 -9.51 -1.81 3.65
N LEU A 149 -10.30 -1.70 2.57
CA LEU A 149 -10.68 -0.45 1.92
C LEU A 149 -12.18 -0.21 2.08
N ASP A 150 -12.55 1.04 2.37
CA ASP A 150 -13.93 1.48 2.17
C ASP A 150 -14.09 1.87 0.70
N GLU A 151 -14.80 1.03 -0.04
CA GLU A 151 -15.06 1.21 -1.46
C GLU A 151 -16.52 1.65 -1.67
N LEU A 152 -16.70 2.72 -2.44
CA LEU A 152 -18.00 3.17 -2.90
C LEU A 152 -18.14 2.84 -4.39
N VAL A 153 -19.23 2.16 -4.75
CA VAL A 153 -19.60 1.95 -6.15
C VAL A 153 -20.73 2.91 -6.52
N ILE A 154 -20.51 3.77 -7.51
CA ILE A 154 -21.55 4.62 -8.08
C ILE A 154 -22.03 3.99 -9.38
N ILE A 155 -23.32 3.69 -9.46
CA ILE A 155 -23.95 3.13 -10.65
C ILE A 155 -24.71 4.23 -11.38
N ASP A 156 -24.40 4.45 -12.64
CA ASP A 156 -25.03 5.45 -13.50
C ASP A 156 -25.56 4.80 -14.79
N GLY A 157 -26.82 4.40 -14.76
CA GLY A 157 -27.55 3.95 -15.95
C GLY A 157 -27.14 2.58 -16.50
N VAL A 158 -26.38 1.78 -15.74
CA VAL A 158 -25.96 0.41 -16.11
C VAL A 158 -26.43 -0.60 -15.07
N SER A 159 -26.77 -1.82 -15.51
CA SER A 159 -27.01 -2.93 -14.60
C SER A 159 -25.67 -3.54 -14.18
N LEU A 160 -25.37 -3.48 -12.89
CA LEU A 160 -24.20 -4.12 -12.31
C LEU A 160 -24.65 -5.07 -11.20
N ASP A 161 -24.46 -6.38 -11.42
CA ASP A 161 -24.55 -7.35 -10.34
C ASP A 161 -23.33 -7.13 -9.43
N LEU A 162 -23.61 -6.69 -8.21
CA LEU A 162 -22.61 -6.45 -7.18
C LEU A 162 -22.47 -7.69 -6.30
N ALA A 163 -21.24 -8.02 -5.90
CA ALA A 163 -21.03 -8.88 -4.76
C ALA A 163 -21.72 -8.28 -3.51
N SER A 164 -22.39 -9.14 -2.74
CA SER A 164 -23.42 -8.85 -1.72
C SER A 164 -23.02 -7.91 -0.55
N ASP A 165 -21.84 -7.30 -0.59
CA ASP A 165 -21.21 -6.63 0.55
C ASP A 165 -20.54 -5.28 0.19
N ALA A 166 -20.69 -4.81 -1.05
CA ALA A 166 -20.21 -3.50 -1.49
C ALA A 166 -21.24 -2.40 -1.20
N VAL A 167 -20.77 -1.22 -0.78
CA VAL A 167 -21.64 -0.03 -0.67
C VAL A 167 -21.83 0.52 -2.08
N ALA A 168 -23.00 0.24 -2.66
CA ALA A 168 -23.35 0.75 -3.97
C ALA A 168 -24.49 1.77 -3.89
N LEU A 169 -24.32 2.87 -4.61
CA LEU A 169 -25.31 3.93 -4.73
C LEU A 169 -25.65 4.13 -6.20
N ASP A 170 -26.94 4.12 -6.52
CA ASP A 170 -27.42 4.54 -7.83
C ASP A 170 -27.39 6.06 -7.89
N ALA A 171 -26.63 6.60 -8.83
CA ALA A 171 -26.44 8.04 -9.06
C ALA A 171 -27.79 8.77 -9.22
N ARG A 172 -28.78 8.13 -9.85
CA ARG A 172 -30.12 8.71 -10.07
C ARG A 172 -30.90 8.82 -8.76
N ILE A 173 -30.77 7.83 -7.88
CA ILE A 173 -31.47 7.81 -6.58
C ILE A 173 -30.92 8.90 -5.66
N ILE A 174 -29.62 9.17 -5.70
CA ILE A 174 -28.97 10.21 -4.89
C ILE A 174 -28.87 11.58 -5.59
N ASN A 175 -29.57 11.76 -6.71
CA ASN A 175 -29.57 13.00 -7.51
C ASN A 175 -28.15 13.49 -7.87
N LEU A 176 -27.26 12.54 -8.20
CA LEU A 176 -25.99 12.80 -8.85
C LEU A 176 -26.18 12.66 -10.37
N SER A 177 -26.21 13.78 -11.07
CA SER A 177 -26.12 13.83 -12.52
C SER A 177 -24.67 14.17 -12.93
N PRO A 178 -24.08 13.51 -13.93
CA PRO A 178 -22.71 13.83 -14.36
C PRO A 178 -22.68 15.19 -15.07
N ASN A 179 -22.56 16.28 -14.30
CA ASN A 179 -22.47 17.65 -14.79
C ASN A 179 -21.38 18.46 -14.05
N PRO A 180 -20.17 18.62 -14.64
CA PRO A 180 -19.07 19.35 -14.02
C PRO A 180 -19.34 20.85 -13.80
N ARG A 181 -20.40 21.41 -14.39
CA ARG A 181 -20.77 22.82 -14.28
C ARG A 181 -21.79 23.09 -13.17
N ASP A 182 -22.32 22.06 -12.52
CA ASP A 182 -23.28 22.20 -11.43
C ASP A 182 -22.58 22.16 -10.06
N PRO A 183 -22.44 23.30 -9.36
CA PRO A 183 -21.78 23.35 -8.07
C PRO A 183 -22.53 22.57 -6.97
N GLN A 184 -23.85 22.46 -7.05
CA GLN A 184 -24.62 21.69 -6.06
C GLN A 184 -24.38 20.20 -6.23
N MET A 185 -24.32 19.72 -7.47
CA MET A 185 -23.97 18.34 -7.76
C MET A 185 -22.53 18.04 -7.30
N LEU A 186 -21.57 18.92 -7.60
CA LEU A 186 -20.19 18.77 -7.12
C LEU A 186 -20.11 18.70 -5.59
N HIS A 187 -20.90 19.53 -4.88
CA HIS A 187 -20.96 19.48 -3.42
C HIS A 187 -21.53 18.13 -2.93
N ARG A 188 -22.61 17.62 -3.53
CA ARG A 188 -23.18 16.31 -3.19
C ARG A 188 -22.21 15.17 -3.48
N LEU A 189 -21.53 15.20 -4.62
CA LEU A 189 -20.52 14.21 -4.95
C LEU A 189 -19.40 14.24 -3.91
N GLY A 190 -18.90 15.44 -3.61
CA GLY A 190 -17.88 15.67 -2.60
C GLY A 190 -18.27 15.13 -1.23
N THR A 191 -19.49 15.38 -0.76
CA THR A 191 -19.96 14.87 0.54
C THR A 191 -20.23 13.38 0.54
N THR A 192 -20.65 12.81 -0.58
CA THR A 192 -20.92 11.37 -0.73
C THR A 192 -19.63 10.54 -0.68
N VAL A 193 -18.54 11.05 -1.26
CA VAL A 193 -17.26 10.32 -1.29
C VAL A 193 -16.45 10.46 0.01
N ILE A 194 -16.85 11.34 0.93
CA ILE A 194 -16.15 11.50 2.23
C ILE A 194 -16.22 10.19 3.01
N GLY A 195 -15.05 9.76 3.50
CA GLY A 195 -14.93 8.56 4.33
C GLY A 195 -14.67 7.27 3.54
N PHE A 196 -14.72 7.33 2.20
CA PHE A 196 -14.28 6.24 1.33
C PHE A 196 -12.81 6.44 0.92
N ASP A 197 -12.12 5.32 0.71
CA ASP A 197 -10.73 5.31 0.26
C ASP A 197 -10.63 5.17 -1.28
N ARG A 198 -11.67 4.58 -1.91
CA ARG A 198 -11.75 4.32 -3.34
C ARG A 198 -13.19 4.49 -3.83
N VAL A 199 -13.36 5.11 -4.99
CA VAL A 199 -14.66 5.25 -5.68
C VAL A 199 -14.54 4.60 -7.05
N VAL A 200 -15.41 3.62 -7.31
CA VAL A 200 -15.55 2.97 -8.61
C VAL A 200 -16.86 3.40 -9.23
N VAL A 201 -16.82 3.96 -10.44
CA VAL A 201 -18.01 4.37 -11.18
C VAL A 201 -18.30 3.38 -12.29
N ALA A 202 -19.47 2.76 -12.26
CA ALA A 202 -20.01 2.00 -13.37
C ALA A 202 -21.00 2.89 -14.13
N CYS A 203 -20.65 3.30 -15.34
CA CYS A 203 -21.45 4.22 -16.13
C CYS A 203 -21.52 3.80 -17.60
N THR A 204 -22.46 4.38 -18.33
CA THR A 204 -22.54 4.27 -19.79
C THR A 204 -21.32 4.90 -20.45
N GLU A 205 -21.00 4.48 -21.67
CA GLU A 205 -19.83 4.98 -22.42
C GLU A 205 -19.84 6.51 -22.59
N GLU A 206 -21.02 7.08 -22.85
CA GLU A 206 -21.23 8.52 -23.01
C GLU A 206 -20.84 9.33 -21.76
N HIS A 207 -21.03 8.77 -20.57
CA HIS A 207 -20.76 9.45 -19.31
C HIS A 207 -19.34 9.23 -18.78
N ARG A 208 -18.55 8.32 -19.37
CA ARG A 208 -17.19 7.98 -18.89
C ARG A 208 -16.27 9.19 -18.82
N ALA A 209 -16.23 10.00 -19.89
CA ALA A 209 -15.36 11.18 -19.95
C ALA A 209 -15.72 12.21 -18.87
N VAL A 210 -17.02 12.38 -18.61
CA VAL A 210 -17.53 13.31 -17.61
C VAL A 210 -17.19 12.82 -16.20
N TRP A 211 -17.45 11.55 -15.89
CA TRP A 211 -17.06 10.95 -14.61
C TRP A 211 -15.55 10.97 -14.39
N ALA A 212 -14.74 10.73 -15.43
CA ALA A 212 -13.29 10.82 -15.33
C ALA A 212 -12.84 12.23 -14.94
N LEU A 213 -13.45 13.27 -15.53
CA LEU A 213 -13.17 14.66 -15.19
C LEU A 213 -13.58 14.98 -13.74
N LEU A 214 -14.77 14.54 -13.33
CA LEU A 214 -15.27 14.75 -11.96
C LEU A 214 -14.33 14.10 -10.93
N LEU A 215 -13.98 12.83 -11.12
CA LEU A 215 -13.11 12.08 -10.21
C LEU A 215 -11.68 12.65 -10.15
N LYS A 216 -11.15 13.19 -11.25
CA LYS A 216 -9.86 13.91 -11.26
C LYS A 216 -9.87 15.16 -10.41
N GLY A 217 -11.02 15.85 -10.31
CA GLY A 217 -11.21 17.00 -9.43
C GLY A 217 -11.38 16.63 -7.96
N MET A 218 -11.58 15.34 -7.65
CA MET A 218 -11.77 14.86 -6.30
C MET A 218 -10.45 14.37 -5.68
N ASN A 219 -10.28 14.63 -4.39
CA ASN A 219 -9.14 14.17 -3.61
C ASN A 219 -9.32 12.71 -3.14
N ILE A 220 -9.61 11.78 -4.06
CA ILE A 220 -9.85 10.35 -3.80
C ILE A 220 -9.35 9.48 -4.95
N LYS A 221 -9.00 8.21 -4.68
CA LYS A 221 -8.69 7.23 -5.74
C LYS A 221 -9.97 6.92 -6.50
N GLY A 222 -10.03 7.37 -7.75
CA GLY A 222 -11.21 7.29 -8.61
C GLY A 222 -10.95 6.35 -9.78
N GLU A 223 -11.90 5.45 -10.02
CA GLU A 223 -11.82 4.44 -11.06
C GLU A 223 -13.13 4.34 -11.83
N ILE A 224 -13.06 3.95 -13.11
CA ILE A 224 -14.23 3.72 -13.97
C ILE A 224 -14.24 2.28 -14.43
N LEU A 225 -15.35 1.58 -14.23
CA LEU A 225 -15.50 0.18 -14.65
C LEU A 225 -15.66 0.10 -16.17
N VAL A 226 -14.85 -0.72 -16.83
CA VAL A 226 -14.87 -0.88 -18.29
C VAL A 226 -15.10 -2.36 -18.64
N PRO A 227 -16.21 -2.71 -19.30
CA PRO A 227 -16.52 -4.10 -19.63
C PRO A 227 -15.52 -4.77 -20.60
N GLN A 228 -14.90 -4.01 -21.52
CA GLN A 228 -13.91 -4.49 -22.48
C GLN A 228 -12.93 -3.35 -22.84
N PHE A 229 -11.63 -3.57 -22.66
CA PHE A 229 -10.62 -2.52 -22.69
C PHE A 229 -10.04 -2.28 -24.09
N ASN A 230 -9.83 -1.02 -24.48
CA ASN A 230 -8.91 -0.63 -25.55
C ASN A 230 -8.05 0.55 -25.07
N ALA A 231 -6.73 0.37 -25.10
CA ALA A 231 -5.78 1.13 -24.28
C ALA A 231 -5.31 2.43 -24.96
N LEU A 232 -5.95 3.57 -24.66
CA LEU A 232 -5.44 4.91 -25.02
C LEU A 232 -5.76 5.92 -23.90
N GLY A 233 -4.75 6.30 -23.11
CA GLY A 233 -4.80 7.45 -22.18
C GLY A 233 -5.02 7.16 -20.69
N ALA A 234 -4.97 5.91 -20.23
CA ALA A 234 -5.12 5.55 -18.82
C ALA A 234 -3.84 5.83 -18.01
N ILE A 235 -3.99 6.29 -16.76
CA ILE A 235 -2.89 6.39 -15.79
C ILE A 235 -2.51 4.99 -15.25
N GLY A 236 -3.46 4.04 -15.29
CA GLY A 236 -3.26 2.62 -14.98
C GLY A 236 -4.55 1.81 -15.16
N VAL A 237 -4.42 0.47 -15.15
CA VAL A 237 -5.54 -0.48 -15.15
C VAL A 237 -5.54 -1.21 -13.81
N ASP A 238 -6.71 -1.41 -13.23
CA ASP A 238 -6.92 -2.17 -11.99
C ASP A 238 -8.13 -3.10 -12.17
N ALA A 239 -8.55 -3.80 -11.12
CA ALA A 239 -9.73 -4.65 -11.16
C ALA A 239 -10.68 -4.39 -9.98
N TYR A 240 -11.97 -4.55 -10.25
CA TYR A 240 -13.05 -4.60 -9.27
C TYR A 240 -13.94 -5.80 -9.58
N ASP A 241 -14.05 -6.73 -8.61
CA ASP A 241 -14.87 -7.94 -8.74
C ASP A 241 -14.61 -8.74 -10.04
N GLY A 242 -13.32 -8.90 -10.38
CA GLY A 242 -12.88 -9.60 -11.60
C GLY A 242 -13.10 -8.85 -12.92
N LYS A 243 -13.59 -7.60 -12.87
CA LYS A 243 -13.78 -6.72 -14.03
C LYS A 243 -12.71 -5.63 -14.04
N ASP A 244 -12.17 -5.33 -15.22
CA ASP A 244 -11.15 -4.30 -15.36
C ASP A 244 -11.72 -2.90 -15.08
N THR A 245 -10.93 -2.10 -14.38
CA THR A 245 -11.22 -0.70 -14.06
C THR A 245 -10.12 0.22 -14.59
N LEU A 246 -10.54 1.36 -15.14
CA LEU A 246 -9.67 2.45 -15.55
C LEU A 246 -9.38 3.34 -14.35
N VAL A 247 -8.10 3.44 -13.94
CA VAL A 247 -7.71 4.39 -12.89
C VAL A 247 -7.62 5.79 -13.49
N VAL A 248 -8.50 6.69 -13.04
CA VAL A 248 -8.61 8.07 -13.54
C VAL A 248 -8.07 9.11 -12.56
N SER A 249 -8.02 8.78 -11.27
CA SER A 249 -7.43 9.60 -10.20
C SER A 249 -6.79 8.69 -9.14
N GLN A 250 -5.63 9.09 -8.60
CA GLN A 250 -4.91 8.36 -7.54
C GLN A 250 -5.17 8.93 -6.14
N GLY A 251 -6.02 9.97 -6.01
CA GLY A 251 -6.18 10.70 -4.76
C GLY A 251 -4.95 11.54 -4.39
N PRO A 252 -4.81 11.97 -3.12
CA PRO A 252 -3.69 12.80 -2.69
C PRO A 252 -2.35 12.06 -2.89
N LEU A 253 -1.45 12.65 -3.66
CA LEU A 253 -0.13 12.07 -3.92
C LEU A 253 0.66 11.93 -2.62
N SER A 254 0.97 10.68 -2.24
CA SER A 254 1.98 10.38 -1.23
C SER A 254 3.33 10.94 -1.67
N MET A 255 4.18 11.37 -0.74
CA MET A 255 5.52 11.94 -1.03
C MET A 255 6.34 11.16 -2.09
N PRO A 256 6.32 9.82 -2.15
CA PRO A 256 7.02 9.05 -3.19
C PRO A 256 6.48 9.24 -4.63
N ASN A 257 5.21 9.65 -4.81
CA ASN A 257 4.53 9.76 -6.11
C ASN A 257 4.49 11.19 -6.65
N ARG A 258 5.34 12.08 -6.14
CA ARG A 258 5.38 13.52 -6.53
C ARG A 258 6.43 13.85 -7.60
N ALA A 259 7.13 12.85 -8.14
CA ALA A 259 8.21 13.02 -9.11
C ALA A 259 7.86 12.41 -10.47
#